data_AF-A0A838IKI3-F1
#
_entry.id   AF-A0A838IKI3-F1
#
_cell.length_a   1.000
_cell.length_b   1.000
_cell.length_c   1.000
_cell.angle_alpha   90.00
_cell.angle_beta   90.00
_cell.angle_gamma   90.00
#
_symmetry.space_group_name_H-M   'P 1'
#
loop_
_entity.id
_entity.type
_entity.pdbx_description
1 polymer ?
#
loop_
_entity_poly.entity_id
_entity_poly.type
_entity_poly.pdbx_seq_one_letter_code
_entity_poly.pdbx_strand_id
1 'polypeptide(L)'
;MLIAVGLIAAGCDKTATPETVTKSEESTTEKTVENTPNQADQQAANEKAADEKPAAPKADSGVDPLAAPANVAAAPDEAEKTASGLASKVLVVGSGTTHPTATSVVTVHYTGWTTDGKRFDSSVERGETIAFPLNRVIAGWTEGVQLMVVGEKRRFWIPEALAYQGRPGAPAGMLVFDVELFEIQ
;
A
#
# COMPACT_ATOMS: atom_id res chain seq x y z
N MET A 1 26.51 -21.04 54.09
CA MET A 1 26.90 -19.95 53.17
C MET A 1 25.69 -19.75 52.26
N LEU A 2 24.63 -19.00 52.62
CA LEU A 2 24.54 -17.52 52.67
C LEU A 2 25.19 -16.92 51.40
N ILE A 3 24.54 -16.13 50.53
CA ILE A 3 23.71 -14.94 50.76
C ILE A 3 22.78 -14.69 49.55
N ALA A 4 21.58 -14.16 49.81
CA ALA A 4 20.66 -13.55 48.85
C ALA A 4 20.85 -12.02 48.80
N VAL A 5 20.80 -11.39 47.62
CA VAL A 5 20.45 -9.97 47.32
C VAL A 5 20.23 -9.93 45.79
N GLY A 6 19.17 -9.46 45.13
CA GLY A 6 18.17 -8.43 45.42
C GLY A 6 18.31 -7.33 44.35
N LEU A 7 17.34 -7.15 43.45
CA LEU A 7 17.14 -5.86 42.77
C LEU A 7 15.70 -5.67 42.27
N ILE A 8 15.21 -4.46 42.54
CA ILE A 8 13.84 -3.94 42.40
C ILE A 8 13.82 -2.97 41.22
N ALA A 9 12.75 -2.99 40.40
CA ALA A 9 12.29 -1.85 39.61
C ALA A 9 10.78 -2.03 39.38
N ALA A 10 9.91 -1.33 40.12
CA ALA A 10 9.36 -0.02 39.77
C ALA A 10 8.39 -0.06 38.57
N GLY A 11 7.17 -0.55 38.83
CA GLY A 11 6.00 -0.31 37.97
C GLY A 11 5.23 0.89 38.52
N CYS A 12 5.26 1.99 37.78
CA CYS A 12 4.48 3.19 38.04
C CYS A 12 3.74 3.45 36.74
N ASP A 13 2.44 3.17 36.66
CA ASP A 13 1.63 3.76 35.60
C ASP A 13 0.21 4.03 36.12
N LYS A 14 -0.19 5.29 35.93
CA LYS A 14 -1.41 5.90 36.41
C LYS A 14 -2.36 5.96 35.23
N THR A 15 -3.49 5.28 35.29
CA THR A 15 -4.63 5.58 34.41
C THR A 15 -5.79 6.10 35.24
N ALA A 16 -6.02 7.40 35.13
CA ALA A 16 -7.20 8.09 35.60
C ALA A 16 -8.27 8.12 34.48
N THR A 17 -9.51 7.78 34.83
CA THR A 17 -10.76 8.11 34.13
C THR A 17 -11.15 9.58 34.38
N PRO A 18 -11.96 10.22 33.52
CA PRO A 18 -13.43 10.28 33.73
C PRO A 18 -14.22 10.22 32.38
N GLU A 19 -15.38 9.59 32.23
CA GLU A 19 -16.75 9.89 32.73
C GLU A 19 -17.30 11.31 32.42
N THR A 20 -18.19 11.35 31.41
CA THR A 20 -19.55 11.93 31.41
C THR A 20 -19.76 13.44 31.66
N VAL A 21 -20.32 14.18 30.68
CA VAL A 21 -21.34 15.26 30.90
C VAL A 21 -22.26 15.43 29.67
N THR A 22 -23.55 15.59 29.97
CA THR A 22 -24.76 15.72 29.14
C THR A 22 -25.20 17.20 28.98
N LYS A 23 -26.06 17.47 27.96
CA LYS A 23 -27.07 18.56 27.86
C LYS A 23 -26.54 19.94 27.39
N SER A 24 -27.12 20.70 26.45
CA SER A 24 -28.48 21.31 26.33
C SER A 24 -28.54 22.01 24.94
N GLU A 25 -29.54 21.85 24.06
CA GLU A 25 -30.83 22.57 23.90
C GLU A 25 -30.80 24.08 23.55
N GLU A 26 -31.73 24.45 22.64
CA GLU A 26 -32.28 25.79 22.26
C GLU A 26 -31.58 26.57 21.12
N SER A 27 -32.13 26.82 19.92
CA SER A 27 -33.44 27.23 19.35
C SER A 27 -33.56 28.74 19.06
N THR A 28 -34.25 29.02 17.94
CA THR A 28 -34.88 30.29 17.50
C THR A 28 -34.08 31.09 16.45
N THR A 29 -34.25 30.87 15.14
CA THR A 29 -35.28 31.36 14.17
C THR A 29 -35.48 32.88 14.08
N GLU A 30 -35.30 33.45 12.88
CA GLU A 30 -36.22 34.35 12.12
C GLU A 30 -35.44 34.91 10.90
N LYS A 31 -35.91 35.12 9.64
CA LYS A 31 -37.14 34.89 8.85
C LYS A 31 -36.83 35.21 7.36
N THR A 32 -37.42 34.44 6.43
CA THR A 32 -38.28 34.87 5.28
C THR A 32 -37.62 35.64 4.11
N VAL A 33 -37.77 35.29 2.81
CA VAL A 33 -38.97 35.26 1.91
C VAL A 33 -38.56 34.46 0.63
N GLU A 34 -39.17 33.32 0.30
CA GLU A 34 -40.27 33.09 -0.67
C GLU A 34 -39.86 33.03 -2.17
N ASN A 35 -40.05 31.85 -2.80
CA ASN A 35 -40.81 31.64 -4.05
C ASN A 35 -40.48 30.27 -4.69
N THR A 36 -41.51 29.44 -4.87
CA THR A 36 -41.61 28.21 -5.69
C THR A 36 -42.72 28.53 -6.73
N PRO A 37 -42.81 28.00 -7.98
CA PRO A 37 -42.61 26.58 -8.30
C PRO A 37 -42.18 26.15 -9.74
N ASN A 38 -41.84 24.87 -9.82
CA ASN A 38 -42.18 23.87 -10.86
C ASN A 38 -41.40 23.76 -12.20
N GLN A 39 -40.94 22.51 -12.42
CA GLN A 39 -41.05 21.64 -13.64
C GLN A 39 -40.30 22.11 -14.90
N ALA A 40 -39.85 21.31 -15.85
CA ALA A 40 -39.55 19.90 -16.09
C ALA A 40 -38.87 19.88 -17.48
N ASP A 41 -38.28 18.74 -17.87
CA ASP A 41 -37.93 18.37 -19.25
C ASP A 41 -36.76 19.08 -19.98
N GLN A 42 -35.68 18.32 -20.21
CA GLN A 42 -35.17 17.89 -21.53
C GLN A 42 -33.67 17.51 -21.42
N GLN A 43 -33.30 16.23 -21.42
CA GLN A 43 -33.08 15.32 -22.56
C GLN A 43 -31.86 15.62 -23.45
N ALA A 44 -31.06 14.57 -23.58
CA ALA A 44 -30.36 14.09 -24.78
C ALA A 44 -28.98 14.68 -25.17
N ALA A 45 -28.02 13.75 -25.14
CA ALA A 45 -27.03 13.45 -26.19
C ALA A 45 -26.01 14.53 -26.59
N ASN A 46 -24.72 14.18 -26.46
CA ASN A 46 -23.91 14.08 -27.68
C ASN A 46 -22.76 13.10 -27.52
N GLU A 47 -22.81 12.08 -28.36
CA GLU A 47 -21.75 11.15 -28.71
C GLU A 47 -20.90 11.82 -29.79
N LYS A 48 -19.58 11.92 -29.61
CA LYS A 48 -18.69 12.11 -30.76
C LYS A 48 -17.32 11.48 -30.52
N ALA A 49 -17.17 10.31 -31.14
CA ALA A 49 -15.89 9.76 -31.52
C ALA A 49 -15.16 10.69 -32.50
N ALA A 50 -13.84 10.77 -32.38
CA ALA A 50 -12.90 10.35 -33.42
C ALA A 50 -11.56 11.08 -33.27
N ASP A 51 -10.52 10.25 -33.31
CA ASP A 51 -9.15 10.54 -33.76
C ASP A 51 -8.37 11.66 -33.09
N GLU A 52 -7.55 11.26 -32.12
CA GLU A 52 -6.13 11.65 -32.13
C GLU A 52 -5.28 10.51 -31.57
N LYS A 53 -4.44 9.93 -32.42
CA LYS A 53 -3.37 8.99 -32.06
C LYS A 53 -2.44 9.66 -31.04
N PRO A 54 -2.27 9.14 -29.80
CA PRO A 54 -1.22 9.65 -28.93
C PRO A 54 0.04 8.81 -29.08
N ALA A 55 1.13 9.50 -29.40
CA ALA A 55 2.48 9.01 -29.35
C ALA A 55 2.82 8.37 -27.98
N ALA A 56 3.59 7.28 -27.99
CA ALA A 56 4.47 6.97 -26.86
C ALA A 56 5.53 8.09 -26.72
N PRO A 57 6.32 8.18 -25.63
CA PRO A 57 6.11 7.87 -24.20
C PRO A 57 6.68 8.98 -23.28
N LYS A 58 6.24 9.12 -22.01
CA LYS A 58 7.06 9.68 -20.89
C LYS A 58 6.62 9.09 -19.56
N ALA A 59 7.59 8.82 -18.69
CA ALA A 59 7.42 8.28 -17.35
C ALA A 59 6.36 9.04 -16.56
N ASP A 60 5.45 8.27 -15.99
CA ASP A 60 4.38 8.72 -15.13
C ASP A 60 4.95 9.27 -13.82
N SER A 61 4.88 10.58 -13.65
CA SER A 61 5.16 11.27 -12.38
C SER A 61 3.99 12.19 -11.99
N GLY A 62 2.77 11.83 -12.40
CA GLY A 62 1.55 12.60 -12.13
C GLY A 62 0.33 11.79 -11.73
N VAL A 63 0.46 10.47 -11.57
CA VAL A 63 -0.62 9.57 -11.17
C VAL A 63 -0.57 9.35 -9.66
N ASP A 64 -1.75 9.33 -9.03
CA ASP A 64 -1.96 8.99 -7.62
C ASP A 64 -1.08 7.79 -7.22
N PRO A 65 -0.16 7.93 -6.25
CA PRO A 65 0.75 6.85 -5.86
C PRO A 65 0.03 5.60 -5.32
N LEU A 66 -1.26 5.70 -5.03
CA LEU A 66 -2.10 4.62 -4.54
C LEU A 66 -2.97 3.96 -5.63
N ALA A 67 -2.97 4.50 -6.85
CA ALA A 67 -3.72 3.94 -7.96
C ALA A 67 -3.15 2.58 -8.40
N ALA A 68 -4.04 1.65 -8.73
CA ALA A 68 -3.61 0.36 -9.25
C ALA A 68 -2.91 0.52 -10.61
N PRO A 69 -1.82 -0.21 -10.84
CA PRO A 69 -1.13 -0.12 -12.11
C PRO A 69 -1.90 -0.78 -13.26
N ALA A 70 -1.69 -0.29 -14.48
CA ALA A 70 -2.34 -0.82 -15.69
C ALA A 70 -2.08 -2.33 -15.92
N ASN A 71 -0.94 -2.84 -15.47
CA ASN A 71 -0.55 -4.24 -15.57
C ASN A 71 -0.75 -5.01 -14.26
N VAL A 72 -1.74 -4.63 -13.45
CA VAL A 72 -2.07 -5.36 -12.21
C VAL A 72 -2.61 -6.77 -12.49
N ALA A 73 -3.29 -6.98 -13.62
CA ALA A 73 -3.89 -8.26 -13.97
C ALA A 73 -2.86 -9.34 -14.35
N ALA A 74 -1.72 -8.96 -14.92
CA ALA A 74 -0.67 -9.88 -15.38
C ALA A 74 0.68 -9.17 -15.52
N ALA A 75 1.77 -9.90 -15.24
CA ALA A 75 3.12 -9.41 -15.50
C ALA A 75 3.32 -9.19 -17.02
N PRO A 76 3.90 -8.05 -17.44
CA PRO A 76 4.23 -7.82 -18.85
C PRO A 76 5.35 -8.76 -19.31
N ASP A 77 5.48 -8.94 -20.63
CA ASP A 77 6.47 -9.85 -21.21
C ASP A 77 7.92 -9.43 -20.92
N GLU A 78 8.16 -8.14 -20.72
CA GLU A 78 9.49 -7.62 -20.35
C GLU A 78 9.83 -7.77 -18.86
N ALA A 79 8.91 -8.29 -18.03
CA ALA A 79 9.21 -8.53 -16.62
C ALA A 79 10.25 -9.65 -16.47
N GLU A 80 11.23 -9.42 -15.62
CA GLU A 80 12.22 -10.42 -15.22
C GLU A 80 11.52 -11.53 -14.43
N LYS A 81 11.78 -12.79 -14.78
CA LYS A 81 11.17 -13.96 -14.12
C LYS A 81 12.23 -14.83 -13.48
N THR A 82 12.00 -15.22 -12.24
CA THR A 82 12.86 -16.17 -11.54
C THR A 82 12.34 -17.60 -11.70
N ALA A 83 13.14 -18.59 -11.30
CA ALA A 83 12.76 -20.00 -11.37
C ALA A 83 11.57 -20.36 -10.46
N SER A 84 11.29 -19.57 -9.43
CA SER A 84 10.13 -19.77 -8.53
C SER A 84 8.82 -19.25 -9.13
N GLY A 85 8.89 -18.52 -10.26
CA GLY A 85 7.75 -17.89 -10.91
C GLY A 85 7.46 -16.47 -10.43
N LEU A 86 8.28 -15.90 -9.54
CA LEU A 86 8.26 -14.47 -9.24
C LEU A 86 8.57 -13.70 -10.52
N ALA A 87 7.73 -12.74 -10.88
CA ALA A 87 8.03 -11.77 -11.93
C ALA A 87 8.25 -10.38 -11.31
N SER A 88 9.17 -9.60 -11.88
CA SER A 88 9.46 -8.26 -11.38
C SER A 88 9.93 -7.28 -12.45
N LYS A 89 9.78 -5.99 -12.19
CA LYS A 89 10.24 -4.91 -13.07
C LYS A 89 10.70 -3.71 -12.25
N VAL A 90 11.91 -3.22 -12.51
CA VAL A 90 12.42 -1.98 -11.93
C VAL A 90 11.62 -0.80 -12.48
N LEU A 91 11.04 0.00 -11.59
CA LEU A 91 10.31 1.23 -11.92
C LEU A 91 11.20 2.46 -11.74
N VAL A 92 11.96 2.49 -10.65
CA VAL A 92 12.97 3.52 -10.36
C VAL A 92 14.25 2.79 -10.01
N VAL A 93 15.33 3.10 -10.72
CA VAL A 93 16.65 2.52 -10.47
C VAL A 93 17.20 3.08 -9.15
N GLY A 94 17.63 2.19 -8.25
CA GLY A 94 18.25 2.59 -7.00
C GLY A 94 19.69 3.08 -7.16
N SER A 95 20.23 3.65 -6.10
CA SER A 95 21.60 4.18 -6.06
C SER A 95 22.56 3.30 -5.26
N GLY A 96 22.04 2.31 -4.52
CA GLY A 96 22.84 1.37 -3.74
C GLY A 96 23.56 0.33 -4.58
N THR A 97 24.55 -0.32 -3.96
CA THR A 97 25.30 -1.47 -4.53
C THR A 97 25.12 -2.75 -3.72
N THR A 98 24.53 -2.64 -2.53
CA THR A 98 24.30 -3.76 -1.62
C THR A 98 22.87 -4.26 -1.76
N HIS A 99 22.74 -5.59 -1.81
CA HIS A 99 21.47 -6.28 -1.81
C HIS A 99 21.12 -6.79 -0.40
N PRO A 100 19.85 -6.74 0.03
CA PRO A 100 19.40 -7.39 1.26
C PRO A 100 19.69 -8.89 1.23
N THR A 101 19.88 -9.48 2.41
CA THR A 101 19.88 -10.94 2.56
C THR A 101 18.50 -11.42 3.00
N ALA A 102 18.21 -12.73 2.88
CA ALA A 102 16.94 -13.31 3.33
C ALA A 102 16.62 -13.06 4.82
N THR A 103 17.61 -12.70 5.63
CA THR A 103 17.47 -12.39 7.07
C THR A 103 17.60 -10.91 7.41
N SER A 104 17.84 -10.04 6.42
CA SER A 104 17.94 -8.60 6.63
C SER A 104 16.61 -8.03 7.11
N VAL A 105 16.70 -6.95 7.89
CA VAL A 105 15.57 -6.06 8.15
C VAL A 105 15.66 -4.92 7.13
N VAL A 106 14.55 -4.61 6.46
CA VAL A 106 14.48 -3.57 5.45
C VAL A 106 13.44 -2.52 5.80
N THR A 107 13.74 -1.26 5.54
CA THR A 107 12.79 -0.14 5.64
C THR A 107 12.24 0.17 4.27
N VAL A 108 10.92 0.09 4.09
CA VAL A 108 10.28 0.24 2.78
C VAL A 108 9.04 1.13 2.82
N HIS A 109 8.67 1.63 1.65
CA HIS A 109 7.28 1.85 1.32
C HIS A 109 6.77 0.75 0.40
N TYR A 110 5.48 0.43 0.51
CA TYR A 110 4.83 -0.44 -0.45
C TYR A 110 3.35 -0.12 -0.62
N THR A 111 2.81 -0.60 -1.73
CA THR A 111 1.37 -0.76 -1.94
C THR A 111 1.11 -2.11 -2.60
N GLY A 112 0.09 -2.83 -2.13
CA GLY A 112 -0.31 -4.14 -2.62
C GLY A 112 -1.73 -4.15 -3.20
N TRP A 113 -1.89 -4.80 -4.35
CA TRP A 113 -3.17 -4.97 -5.05
C TRP A 113 -3.42 -6.42 -5.43
N THR A 114 -4.69 -6.82 -5.46
CA THR A 114 -5.16 -8.02 -6.16
C THR A 114 -5.27 -7.75 -7.66
N THR A 115 -5.33 -8.81 -8.48
CA THR A 115 -5.34 -8.70 -9.95
C THR A 115 -6.55 -7.98 -10.55
N ASP A 116 -7.62 -7.79 -9.77
CA ASP A 116 -8.77 -6.97 -10.09
C ASP A 116 -8.53 -5.46 -9.86
N GLY A 117 -7.33 -5.06 -9.42
CA GLY A 117 -6.96 -3.69 -9.12
C GLY A 117 -7.37 -3.21 -7.73
N LYS A 118 -7.96 -4.07 -6.90
CA LYS A 118 -8.31 -3.69 -5.53
C LYS A 118 -7.05 -3.63 -4.65
N ARG A 119 -6.79 -2.45 -4.08
CA ARG A 119 -5.75 -2.28 -3.06
C ARG A 119 -6.18 -2.99 -1.77
N PHE A 120 -5.27 -3.74 -1.16
CA PHE A 120 -5.53 -4.40 0.13
C PHE A 120 -4.63 -3.92 1.25
N ASP A 121 -3.46 -3.36 0.95
CA ASP A 121 -2.56 -2.78 1.96
C ASP A 121 -1.64 -1.72 1.31
N SER A 122 -1.27 -0.70 2.09
CA SER A 122 -0.32 0.34 1.68
C SER A 122 0.29 1.03 2.89
N SER A 123 1.61 1.10 2.95
CA SER A 123 2.30 1.98 3.90
C SER A 123 2.24 3.45 3.47
N VAL A 124 2.13 3.71 2.17
CA VAL A 124 2.07 5.09 1.62
C VAL A 124 0.79 5.78 2.07
N GLU A 125 -0.33 5.04 2.11
CA GLU A 125 -1.61 5.53 2.65
C GLU A 125 -1.52 5.89 4.14
N ARG A 126 -0.64 5.22 4.89
CA ARG A 126 -0.36 5.54 6.31
C ARG A 126 0.62 6.70 6.48
N GLY A 127 1.31 7.13 5.42
CA GLY A 127 2.27 8.23 5.45
C GLY A 127 3.59 7.93 6.18
N GLU A 128 3.86 6.68 6.52
CA GLU A 128 5.06 6.27 7.25
C GLU A 128 5.72 5.04 6.60
N THR A 129 7.06 5.01 6.60
CA THR A 129 7.80 3.83 6.20
C THR A 129 7.66 2.75 7.27
N ILE A 130 7.87 1.50 6.86
CA ILE A 130 7.73 0.35 7.75
C ILE A 130 8.92 -0.59 7.58
N ALA A 131 9.37 -1.13 8.72
CA ALA A 131 10.47 -2.07 8.76
C ALA A 131 9.94 -3.52 8.78
N PHE A 132 10.48 -4.37 7.91
CA PHE A 132 10.16 -5.80 7.87
C PHE A 132 11.42 -6.66 7.95
N PRO A 133 11.45 -7.67 8.83
CA PRO A 133 12.41 -8.77 8.71
C PRO A 133 12.01 -9.67 7.54
N LEU A 134 12.89 -9.81 6.54
CA LEU A 134 12.58 -10.53 5.30
C LEU A 134 12.28 -12.02 5.49
N ASN A 135 12.67 -12.62 6.61
CA ASN A 135 12.34 -14.00 6.96
C ASN A 135 10.96 -14.18 7.64
N ARG A 136 10.15 -13.12 7.75
CA ARG A 136 8.80 -13.16 8.35
C ARG A 136 7.70 -12.63 7.42
N VAL A 137 8.04 -12.36 6.16
CA VAL A 137 7.09 -11.95 5.12
C VAL A 137 6.81 -13.12 4.17
N ILE A 138 5.91 -12.92 3.19
CA ILE A 138 5.63 -13.94 2.17
C ILE A 138 6.88 -14.26 1.36
N ALA A 139 6.99 -15.51 0.88
CA ALA A 139 8.20 -15.99 0.22
C ALA A 139 8.61 -15.15 -1.00
N GLY A 140 7.64 -14.63 -1.75
CA GLY A 140 7.91 -13.76 -2.90
C GLY A 140 8.53 -12.42 -2.50
N TRP A 141 8.22 -11.89 -1.32
CA TRP A 141 8.90 -10.70 -0.77
C TRP A 141 10.30 -11.04 -0.29
N THR A 142 10.46 -12.16 0.44
CA THR A 142 11.77 -12.63 0.86
C THR A 142 12.70 -12.76 -0.34
N GLU A 143 12.25 -13.38 -1.43
CA GLU A 143 13.03 -13.52 -2.66
C GLU A 143 13.21 -12.19 -3.40
N GLY A 144 12.12 -11.49 -3.69
CA GLY A 144 12.11 -10.33 -4.57
C GLY A 144 12.89 -9.13 -4.04
N VAL A 145 12.79 -8.85 -2.74
CA VAL A 145 13.48 -7.69 -2.14
C VAL A 145 14.99 -7.89 -2.09
N GLN A 146 15.49 -9.14 -2.08
CA GLN A 146 16.93 -9.42 -2.24
C GLN A 146 17.46 -9.04 -3.64
N LEU A 147 16.59 -8.86 -4.64
CA LEU A 147 16.99 -8.39 -5.98
C LEU A 147 17.16 -6.87 -6.06
N MET A 148 16.69 -6.14 -5.05
CA MET A 148 16.69 -4.68 -5.02
C MET A 148 17.97 -4.13 -4.38
N VAL A 149 18.24 -2.86 -4.66
CA VAL A 149 19.20 -2.03 -3.91
C VAL A 149 18.50 -0.82 -3.29
N VAL A 150 19.15 -0.16 -2.33
CA VAL A 150 18.62 1.06 -1.70
C VAL A 150 18.33 2.15 -2.75
N GLY A 151 17.20 2.83 -2.59
CA GLY A 151 16.67 3.85 -3.50
C GLY A 151 15.88 3.28 -4.68
N GLU A 152 15.81 1.96 -4.83
CA GLU A 152 15.08 1.32 -5.92
C GLU A 152 13.58 1.27 -5.61
N LYS A 153 12.76 1.54 -6.64
CA LYS A 153 11.35 1.14 -6.66
C LYS A 153 11.15 0.02 -7.66
N ARG A 154 10.61 -1.11 -7.21
CA ARG A 154 10.36 -2.30 -8.04
C ARG A 154 8.90 -2.74 -7.93
N ARG A 155 8.35 -3.18 -9.05
CA ARG A 155 7.07 -3.89 -9.10
C ARG A 155 7.30 -5.39 -9.06
N PHE A 156 6.50 -6.10 -8.27
CA PHE A 156 6.47 -7.54 -8.19
C PHE A 156 5.10 -8.07 -8.57
N TRP A 157 5.07 -9.18 -9.31
CA TRP A 157 3.90 -10.04 -9.50
C TRP A 157 4.21 -11.38 -8.85
N ILE A 158 3.58 -11.62 -7.71
CA ILE A 158 3.87 -12.74 -6.83
C ILE A 158 2.76 -13.79 -7.02
N PRO A 159 3.06 -14.97 -7.58
CA PRO A 159 2.07 -16.03 -7.72
C PRO A 159 1.61 -16.53 -6.33
N GLU A 160 0.40 -17.09 -6.26
CA GLU A 160 -0.21 -17.56 -5.01
C GLU A 160 0.71 -18.49 -4.20
N ALA A 161 1.47 -19.33 -4.89
CA ALA A 161 2.42 -20.27 -4.29
C ALA A 161 3.53 -19.58 -3.47
N LEU A 162 3.84 -18.32 -3.77
CA LEU A 162 4.84 -17.48 -3.08
C LEU A 162 4.18 -16.41 -2.19
N ALA A 163 2.86 -16.40 -2.09
CA ALA A 163 2.07 -15.44 -1.32
C ALA A 163 1.44 -16.11 -0.07
N TYR A 164 0.12 -16.08 0.06
CA TYR A 164 -0.60 -16.56 1.24
C TYR A 164 -1.10 -18.01 1.15
N GLN A 165 -0.94 -18.66 0.00
CA GLN A 165 -1.21 -20.09 -0.19
C GLN A 165 -2.61 -20.54 0.29
N GLY A 166 -3.64 -19.75 0.04
CA GLY A 166 -5.04 -20.04 0.38
C GLY A 166 -5.39 -19.81 1.84
N ARG A 167 -4.57 -19.08 2.61
CA ARG A 167 -4.86 -18.76 4.01
C ARG A 167 -6.22 -18.04 4.13
N PRO A 168 -7.16 -18.53 4.97
CA PRO A 168 -8.45 -17.89 5.15
C PRO A 168 -8.31 -16.43 5.62
N GLY A 169 -9.05 -15.53 4.96
CA GLY A 169 -9.05 -14.10 5.26
C GLY A 169 -7.87 -13.31 4.69
N ALA A 170 -6.94 -13.95 3.98
CA ALA A 170 -5.88 -13.27 3.25
C ALA A 170 -6.29 -12.99 1.79
N PRO A 171 -5.64 -12.03 1.11
CA PRO A 171 -5.72 -11.91 -0.33
C PRO A 171 -5.38 -13.23 -1.03
N ALA A 172 -6.09 -13.54 -2.11
CA ALA A 172 -5.94 -14.78 -2.85
C ALA A 172 -5.57 -14.50 -4.31
N GLY A 173 -4.87 -15.46 -4.91
CA GLY A 173 -4.37 -15.39 -6.26
C GLY A 173 -3.02 -14.67 -6.37
N MET A 174 -2.66 -14.31 -7.59
CA MET A 174 -1.46 -13.50 -7.80
C MET A 174 -1.64 -12.13 -7.14
N LEU A 175 -0.60 -11.67 -6.44
CA LEU A 175 -0.57 -10.36 -5.81
C LEU A 175 0.42 -9.46 -6.54
N VAL A 176 0.08 -8.18 -6.66
CA VAL A 176 0.97 -7.18 -7.25
C VAL A 176 1.41 -6.20 -6.18
N PHE A 177 2.70 -5.93 -6.11
CA PHE A 177 3.26 -4.98 -5.18
C PHE A 177 4.16 -4.00 -5.88
N ASP A 178 4.04 -2.73 -5.52
CA ASP A 178 5.10 -1.75 -5.72
C ASP A 178 5.82 -1.60 -4.39
N VAL A 179 7.14 -1.73 -4.40
CA VAL A 179 7.99 -1.61 -3.21
C VAL A 179 9.10 -0.62 -3.49
N GLU A 180 9.32 0.31 -2.57
CA GLU A 180 10.43 1.25 -2.58
C GLU A 180 11.32 0.96 -1.36
N LEU A 181 12.60 0.71 -1.61
CA LEU A 181 13.56 0.31 -0.58
C LEU A 181 14.39 1.51 -0.11
N PHE A 182 14.28 1.86 1.17
CA PHE A 182 15.00 2.99 1.75
C PHE A 182 16.25 2.59 2.54
N GLU A 183 16.24 1.43 3.19
CA GLU A 183 17.32 1.03 4.10
C GLU A 183 17.43 -0.50 4.22
N ILE A 184 18.66 -0.95 4.50
CA ILE A 184 19.01 -2.33 4.85
C ILE A 184 19.76 -2.28 6.18
N GLN A 185 19.32 -3.06 7.17
CA GLN A 185 19.93 -3.14 8.51
C GLN A 185 20.74 -4.42 8.70
#